data_AF-A0AAV1TFD2-F1
#
_entry.id   AF-A0AAV1TFD2-F1
#
_cell.length_a   1.000
_cell.length_b   1.000
_cell.length_c   1.000
_cell.angle_alpha   90.00
_cell.angle_beta   90.00
_cell.angle_gamma   90.00
#
_symmetry.space_group_name_H-M   'P 1'
#
loop_
_entity.id
_entity.type
_entity.pdbx_description
1 polymer ?
#
loop_
_entity_poly.entity_id
_entity_poly.type
_entity_poly.pdbx_seq_one_letter_code
_entity_poly.pdbx_strand_id
1 'polypeptide(L)'
;MRNLASSVTENPVNEHTLINVFIYGLVDGSVKTYMFQEDFHTLENAIVYAEQEDFSLRHFQANSSNYRPTSDRKQEVSSPWTSITSGARTLAL
;
A
#
# COMPACT_ATOMS: atom_id res chain seq x y z
N MET A 1 20.91 48.33 25.30
CA MET A 1 20.72 47.30 24.25
C MET A 1 20.26 46.02 24.93
N ARG A 2 19.22 45.37 24.42
CA ARG A 2 18.71 44.10 24.98
C ARG A 2 19.22 42.96 24.10
N ASN A 3 20.25 42.27 24.58
CA ASN A 3 20.72 41.02 23.96
C ASN A 3 19.73 39.93 24.32
N LEU A 4 18.96 39.46 23.34
CA LEU A 4 18.23 38.21 23.44
C LEU A 4 19.28 37.11 23.34
N ALA A 5 19.70 36.56 24.48
CA ALA A 5 20.47 35.34 24.50
C ALA A 5 19.62 34.25 23.85
N SER A 6 19.96 33.93 22.60
CA SER A 6 19.49 32.74 21.89
C SER A 6 20.08 31.53 22.61
N SER A 7 19.43 31.10 23.68
CA SER A 7 19.71 29.82 24.33
C SER A 7 18.41 29.02 24.33
N VAL A 8 18.21 28.19 23.31
CA VAL A 8 17.12 27.19 23.35
C VAL A 8 17.55 25.77 23.03
N THR A 9 18.82 25.51 22.73
CA THR A 9 19.33 24.14 22.63
C THR A 9 20.84 24.14 22.75
N GLU A 10 21.33 23.97 23.98
CA GLU A 10 22.75 23.75 24.27
C GLU A 10 23.21 22.32 23.90
N ASN A 11 22.30 21.47 23.44
CA ASN A 11 22.61 20.17 22.87
C ASN A 11 21.90 19.99 21.52
N PRO A 12 22.62 19.64 20.44
CA PRO A 12 21.97 19.17 19.23
C PRO A 12 21.19 17.90 19.59
N VAL A 13 19.90 17.88 19.24
CA VAL A 13 19.08 16.68 19.41
C VAL A 13 19.69 15.58 18.54
N ASN A 14 19.90 14.40 19.12
CA ASN A 14 20.44 13.24 18.41
C ASN A 14 19.58 12.94 17.16
N GLU A 15 20.22 12.65 16.02
CA GLU A 15 19.53 12.28 14.79
C GLU A 15 18.54 11.15 15.00
N HIS A 16 18.89 10.14 15.81
CA HIS A 16 17.99 9.05 16.14
C HIS A 16 16.70 9.53 16.82
N THR A 17 16.80 10.55 17.68
CA THR A 17 15.62 11.16 18.32
C THR A 17 14.81 11.96 17.30
N LEU A 18 15.46 12.69 16.40
CA LEU A 18 14.77 13.44 15.33
C LEU A 18 14.02 12.50 14.38
N ILE A 19 14.65 11.41 13.96
CA ILE A 19 14.06 10.38 13.10
C ILE A 19 12.87 9.75 13.80
N ASN A 20 13.00 9.36 15.08
CA ASN A 20 11.88 8.82 15.83
C ASN A 20 10.72 9.81 15.91
N VAL A 21 10.97 11.07 16.27
CA VAL A 21 9.91 12.09 16.34
C VAL A 21 9.23 12.29 14.99
N PHE A 22 10.00 12.28 13.89
CA PHE A 22 9.47 12.34 12.54
C PHE A 22 8.53 11.16 12.25
N ILE A 23 8.99 9.91 12.46
CA ILE A 23 8.20 8.70 12.22
C ILE A 23 6.95 8.66 13.11
N TYR A 24 7.07 9.03 14.39
CA TYR A 24 5.93 9.09 15.30
C TYR A 24 4.90 10.16 14.89
N GLY A 25 5.35 11.26 14.29
CA GLY A 25 4.52 12.34 13.76
C GLY A 25 3.78 11.99 12.47
N LEU A 26 4.13 10.89 11.79
CA LEU A 26 3.39 10.41 10.63
C LEU A 26 2.02 9.84 11.04
N VAL A 27 1.04 10.03 10.15
CA VAL A 27 -0.26 9.39 10.24
C VAL A 27 -0.05 7.87 10.20
N ASP A 28 -0.77 7.14 11.05
CA ASP A 28 -0.71 5.69 11.08
C ASP A 28 -1.10 5.11 9.71
N GLY A 29 -0.20 4.34 9.12
CA GLY A 29 -0.34 3.84 7.76
C GLY A 29 0.85 2.98 7.33
N SER A 30 0.83 2.57 6.06
CA SER A 30 1.90 1.77 5.44
C SER A 30 3.25 2.47 5.54
N VAL A 31 3.32 3.77 5.21
CA VAL A 31 4.55 4.59 5.31
C VAL A 31 5.18 4.47 6.69
N LYS A 32 4.40 4.75 7.75
CA LYS A 32 4.89 4.67 9.14
C LYS A 32 5.36 3.27 9.52
N THR A 33 4.66 2.24 9.05
CA THR A 33 5.02 0.83 9.32
C THR A 33 6.34 0.45 8.63
N TYR A 34 6.54 0.85 7.38
CA TYR A 34 7.77 0.60 6.64
C TYR A 34 8.95 1.35 7.26
N MET A 35 8.73 2.57 7.72
CA MET A 35 9.80 3.35 8.37
C MET A 35 10.25 2.80 9.72
N PHE A 36 9.44 1.99 10.42
CA PHE A 36 9.86 1.27 11.62
C PHE A 36 10.68 0.01 11.33
N GLN A 37 10.66 -0.49 10.09
CA GLN A 37 11.40 -1.68 9.67
C GLN A 37 12.77 -1.32 9.08
N GLU A 38 12.86 -0.16 8.42
CA GLU A 38 14.09 0.35 7.82
C GLU A 38 14.95 1.10 8.85
N ASP A 39 16.28 0.90 8.81
CA ASP A 39 17.21 1.60 9.71
C ASP A 39 17.74 2.87 9.03
N PHE A 40 17.27 4.02 9.49
CA PHE A 40 17.72 5.31 8.98
C PHE A 40 18.80 5.90 9.87
N HIS A 41 19.94 6.25 9.27
CA HIS A 41 21.03 6.90 9.98
C HIS A 41 20.95 8.43 9.95
N THR A 42 20.13 9.02 9.07
CA THR A 42 19.95 10.47 8.94
C THR A 42 18.47 10.82 8.77
N LEU A 43 18.09 12.01 9.23
CA LEU A 43 16.71 12.50 9.07
C LEU A 43 16.35 12.74 7.60
N GLU A 44 17.31 13.21 6.79
CA GLU A 44 17.10 13.46 5.37
C GLU A 44 16.71 12.19 4.61
N ASN A 45 17.40 11.07 4.87
CA ASN A 45 17.06 9.79 4.26
C ASN A 45 15.66 9.31 4.65
N ALA A 46 15.28 9.51 5.91
CA ALA A 46 13.94 9.19 6.39
C ALA A 46 12.86 10.02 5.65
N ILE A 47 13.09 11.31 5.45
CA ILE A 47 12.15 12.19 4.72
C ILE A 47 12.02 11.77 3.24
N VAL A 48 13.15 11.56 2.56
CA VAL A 48 13.15 11.14 1.14
C VAL A 48 12.42 9.81 0.97
N TYR A 49 12.66 8.86 1.88
CA TYR A 49 11.97 7.58 1.87
C TYR A 49 10.45 7.75 2.08
N ALA A 50 10.04 8.58 3.05
CA ALA A 50 8.63 8.84 3.31
C ALA A 50 7.91 9.44 2.10
N GLU A 51 8.54 10.41 1.40
CA GLU A 51 7.99 10.97 0.16
C GLU A 51 7.89 9.93 -0.97
N GLN A 52 8.93 9.10 -1.13
CA GLN A 52 8.94 8.06 -2.15
C GLN A 52 7.86 6.99 -1.90
N GLU A 53 7.65 6.60 -0.66
CA GLU A 53 6.64 5.60 -0.28
C GLU A 53 5.22 6.18 -0.44
N ASP A 54 4.98 7.42 0.02
CA ASP A 54 3.69 8.09 -0.19
C ASP A 54 3.37 8.27 -1.69
N PHE A 55 4.37 8.59 -2.50
CA PHE A 55 4.25 8.63 -3.95
C PHE A 55 3.88 7.26 -4.53
N SER A 56 4.58 6.20 -4.10
CA SER A 56 4.34 4.83 -4.57
C SER A 56 2.91 4.37 -4.25
N LEU A 57 2.41 4.68 -3.05
CA LEU A 57 1.05 4.35 -2.62
C LEU A 57 -0.02 5.08 -3.44
N ARG A 58 0.16 6.39 -3.68
CA ARG A 58 -0.75 7.19 -4.52
C ARG A 58 -0.81 6.66 -5.95
N HIS A 59 0.34 6.32 -6.54
CA HIS A 59 0.41 5.77 -7.89
C HIS A 59 -0.15 4.35 -7.98
N PHE A 60 0.04 3.52 -6.95
CA PHE A 60 -0.55 2.19 -6.89
C PHE A 60 -2.09 2.24 -6.82
N GLN A 61 -2.66 3.11 -5.98
CA GLN A 61 -4.11 3.31 -5.90
C GLN A 61 -4.70 3.86 -7.21
N ALA A 62 -4.01 4.78 -7.88
CA ALA A 62 -4.45 5.28 -9.18
C ALA A 62 -4.52 4.14 -10.24
N ASN A 63 -3.51 3.26 -10.25
CA ASN A 63 -3.44 2.15 -11.20
C ASN A 63 -4.43 1.01 -10.88
N SER A 64 -4.76 0.75 -9.61
CA SER A 64 -5.74 -0.28 -9.24
C SER A 64 -7.19 0.14 -9.53
N SER A 65 -7.52 1.43 -9.43
CA SER A 65 -8.85 1.95 -9.79
C SER A 65 -9.21 1.80 -11.27
N ASN A 66 -8.21 1.64 -12.14
CA ASN A 66 -8.39 1.41 -13.58
C ASN A 66 -8.62 -0.07 -13.94
N TYR A 67 -8.45 -1.00 -13.00
CA TYR A 67 -8.91 -2.38 -13.16
C TYR A 67 -10.37 -2.48 -12.75
N ARG A 68 -11.26 -1.92 -13.56
CA ARG A 68 -12.68 -2.30 -13.53
C ARG A 68 -12.81 -3.59 -14.34
N PRO A 69 -13.00 -4.77 -13.72
CA PRO A 69 -13.35 -5.94 -14.50
C PRO A 69 -14.72 -5.65 -15.11
N THR A 70 -14.82 -5.70 -16.43
CA THR A 70 -16.08 -5.64 -17.15
C THR A 70 -16.82 -6.96 -16.93
N SER A 71 -17.36 -7.16 -15.74
CA SER A 71 -18.29 -8.25 -15.44
C SER A 71 -19.65 -7.91 -16.05
N ASP A 72 -19.74 -7.95 -17.38
CA ASP A 72 -21.03 -7.96 -18.07
C ASP A 72 -20.95 -8.58 -19.48
N ARG A 73 -20.26 -9.72 -19.59
CA ARG A 73 -20.50 -10.64 -20.70
C ARG A 73 -21.19 -11.86 -20.13
N LYS A 74 -22.51 -11.89 -20.27
CA LYS A 74 -23.32 -13.10 -20.06
C LYS A 74 -22.60 -14.25 -20.79
N GLN A 75 -22.05 -15.19 -20.03
CA GLN A 75 -21.63 -16.48 -20.55
C GLN A 75 -22.90 -17.14 -21.06
N GLU A 76 -23.14 -16.97 -22.35
CA GLU A 76 -24.04 -17.84 -23.10
C GLU A 76 -23.50 -19.25 -22.92
N VAL A 77 -24.30 -20.03 -22.18
CA VAL A 77 -24.06 -21.42 -21.84
C VAL A 77 -24.04 -22.21 -23.15
N SER A 78 -22.85 -22.48 -23.66
CA SER A 78 -22.67 -23.52 -24.68
C SER A 78 -21.35 -24.25 -24.46
N SER A 79 -21.33 -25.09 -23.43
CA SER A 79 -20.31 -26.13 -23.27
C SER A 79 -20.49 -27.17 -24.41
N PRO A 80 -19.48 -27.46 -25.25
CA PRO A 80 -19.62 -28.33 -26.43
C PRO A 80 -19.71 -29.85 -26.15
N TRP A 81 -19.90 -30.26 -24.90
CA TRP A 81 -19.96 -31.68 -24.53
C TRP A 81 -21.14 -31.94 -23.59
N THR A 82 -22.34 -31.96 -24.13
CA THR A 82 -23.49 -32.64 -23.52
C THR A 82 -24.18 -33.54 -24.54
N SER A 83 -23.40 -34.47 -25.08
CA SER A 83 -23.94 -35.69 -25.68
C SER A 83 -23.06 -36.80 -25.17
N ILE A 84 -23.55 -37.59 -24.21
CA ILE A 84 -23.24 -39.02 -24.02
C ILE A 84 -24.16 -39.55 -22.89
N THR A 85 -25.17 -40.29 -23.35
CA THR A 85 -25.75 -41.49 -22.71
C THR A 85 -26.63 -41.33 -21.48
N SER A 86 -27.94 -41.26 -21.71
CA SER A 86 -28.93 -41.86 -20.81
C SER A 86 -30.13 -42.35 -21.61
N GLY A 87 -30.49 -43.63 -21.44
CA GLY A 87 -31.85 -44.10 -21.73
C GLY A 87 -32.02 -45.09 -22.89
N ALA A 88 -31.32 -46.23 -22.88
CA ALA A 88 -31.77 -47.42 -23.61
C ALA A 88 -32.14 -48.52 -22.61
N ARG A 89 -33.41 -48.54 -22.19
CA ARG A 89 -34.14 -49.72 -21.70
C ARG A 89 -35.61 -49.39 -21.48
N THR A 90 -36.38 -49.41 -22.55
CA THR A 90 -37.82 -49.67 -22.49
C THR A 90 -38.03 -51.02 -23.17
N LEU A 91 -38.33 -52.05 -22.38
CA LEU A 91 -38.88 -53.31 -22.88
C LEU A 91 -40.33 -53.01 -23.28
N ALA A 92 -40.60 -53.01 -24.58
CA ALA A 92 -41.96 -53.16 -25.09
C ALA A 92 -42.22 -54.65 -25.32
N LEU A 93 -43.42 -55.06 -24.91
CA LEU A 93 -44.03 -56.39 -24.91
C LEU A 93 -43.76 -57.24 -26.16
#